data_AF-A0A7J5AL37-F1
#
_entry.id   AF-A0A7J5AL37-F1
#
_cell.length_a   1.000
_cell.length_b   1.000
_cell.length_c   1.000
_cell.angle_alpha   90.00
_cell.angle_beta   90.00
_cell.angle_gamma   90.00
#
_symmetry.space_group_name_H-M   'P 1'
#
loop_
_entity.id
_entity.type
_entity.pdbx_description
1 polymer ?
#
loop_
_entity_poly.entity_id
_entity_poly.type
_entity_poly.pdbx_seq_one_letter_code
_entity_poly.pdbx_strand_id
1 'polypeptide(L)'
;MKLVYQITDKPKIYVTKPKPLALAIDETKLPHCYDQKLQYLCLYYPDGTEWNKSMLIATTIIPWAYEWLYHYEIWLGTGEWTGGGVHPIKNRPKVSDK
;
A
#
# COMPACT_ATOMS: atom_id res chain seq x y z
N MET A 1 11.30 5.36 -5.66
CA MET A 1 10.21 4.48 -6.13
C MET A 1 10.62 3.83 -7.46
N LYS A 2 10.11 2.63 -7.75
CA LYS A 2 10.28 1.91 -9.02
C LYS A 2 8.91 1.39 -9.47
N LEU A 3 8.52 1.70 -10.71
CA LEU A 3 7.35 1.13 -11.37
C LEU A 3 7.84 0.09 -12.40
N VAL A 4 7.27 -1.11 -12.36
CA VAL A 4 7.51 -2.18 -13.34
C VAL A 4 6.20 -2.49 -14.02
N TYR A 5 6.16 -2.38 -15.34
CA TYR A 5 4.96 -2.61 -16.12
C TYR A 5 5.28 -3.28 -17.45
N GLN A 6 4.44 -4.25 -17.81
CA GLN A 6 4.41 -4.92 -19.11
C GLN A 6 2.95 -4.99 -19.55
N ILE A 7 2.69 -4.90 -20.85
CA ILE A 7 1.32 -4.82 -21.41
C ILE A 7 0.42 -5.99 -20.95
N THR A 8 1.00 -7.18 -20.75
CA THR A 8 0.26 -8.38 -20.32
C THR A 8 -0.03 -8.43 -18.83
N ASP A 9 0.66 -7.62 -18.03
CA ASP A 9 0.72 -7.73 -16.58
C ASP A 9 0.12 -6.52 -15.87
N LYS A 10 -0.13 -6.66 -14.57
CA LYS A 10 -0.52 -5.55 -13.70
C LYS A 10 0.72 -4.75 -13.27
N PRO A 11 0.64 -3.42 -13.18
CA PRO A 11 1.78 -2.58 -12.80
C PRO A 11 2.19 -2.86 -11.35
N LYS A 12 3.48 -3.09 -11.12
CA LYS A 12 4.04 -3.35 -9.78
C LYS A 12 4.86 -2.15 -9.31
N ILE A 13 4.63 -1.71 -8.08
CA ILE A 13 5.15 -0.44 -7.57
C ILE A 13 5.93 -0.71 -6.28
N TYR A 14 7.18 -0.29 -6.26
CA TYR A 14 8.09 -0.54 -5.14
C TYR A 14 8.68 0.77 -4.60
N VAL A 15 8.81 0.88 -3.29
CA VAL A 15 9.71 1.89 -2.71
C VAL A 15 11.12 1.29 -2.66
N THR A 16 12.07 1.96 -3.32
CA THR A 16 13.44 1.46 -3.50
C THR A 16 14.44 2.08 -2.54
N LYS A 17 14.18 3.31 -2.08
CA LYS A 17 15.01 4.04 -1.12
C LYS A 17 14.11 4.97 -0.27
N PRO A 18 14.31 5.03 1.05
CA PRO A 18 15.11 4.09 1.85
C PRO A 18 14.53 2.66 1.79
N LYS A 19 15.36 1.66 2.12
CA LYS A 19 14.97 0.24 2.18
C LYS A 19 15.79 -0.48 3.27
N PRO A 20 15.19 -0.86 4.40
CA PRO A 20 13.76 -0.74 4.70
C PRO A 20 13.31 0.72 4.89
N LEU A 21 12.04 1.01 4.59
CA LEU A 21 11.34 2.20 5.04
C LEU A 21 11.24 2.14 6.56
N ALA A 22 11.33 3.30 7.21
CA ALA A 22 11.08 3.39 8.64
C ALA A 22 9.62 3.05 8.94
N LEU A 23 9.41 2.46 10.12
CA LEU A 23 8.08 2.21 10.66
C LEU A 23 7.74 3.32 11.66
N ALA A 24 6.46 3.68 11.73
CA ALA A 24 5.96 4.55 12.79
C ALA A 24 6.20 3.92 14.17
N ILE A 25 6.15 4.75 15.22
CA ILE A 25 6.29 4.27 16.59
C ILE A 25 5.26 3.17 16.90
N ASP A 26 5.70 2.13 17.58
CA ASP A 26 4.90 0.95 17.96
C ASP A 26 4.30 0.14 16.79
N GLU A 27 4.70 0.42 15.55
CA GLU A 27 4.27 -0.34 14.38
C GLU A 27 5.26 -1.42 13.96
N THR A 28 4.73 -2.53 13.46
CA THR A 28 5.52 -3.72 13.07
C THR A 28 5.55 -3.97 11.57
N LYS A 29 4.70 -3.26 10.81
CA LYS A 29 4.54 -3.43 9.36
C LYS A 29 4.16 -2.11 8.71
N LEU A 30 4.57 -1.95 7.45
CA LEU A 30 4.09 -0.87 6.60
C LEU A 30 2.60 -1.10 6.28
N PRO A 31 1.77 -0.05 6.33
CA PRO A 31 0.41 -0.10 5.82
C PRO A 31 0.39 -0.34 4.31
N HIS A 32 -0.63 -1.02 3.82
CA HIS A 32 -0.89 -1.22 2.38
C HIS A 32 0.34 -1.64 1.57
N CYS A 33 1.01 -2.70 2.01
CA CYS A 33 2.07 -3.37 1.26
C CYS A 33 1.70 -4.84 1.04
N TYR A 34 1.74 -5.27 -0.21
CA TYR A 34 1.63 -6.68 -0.60
C TYR A 34 2.80 -7.52 -0.09
N ASP A 35 3.99 -6.95 -0.07
CA ASP A 35 5.20 -7.58 0.44
C ASP A 35 6.03 -6.54 1.20
N GLN A 36 6.21 -6.79 2.49
CA GLN A 36 6.93 -5.90 3.41
C GLN A 36 8.43 -5.83 3.10
N LYS A 37 9.06 -6.95 2.72
CA LYS A 37 10.50 -7.03 2.43
C LYS A 37 10.84 -6.39 1.09
N LEU A 38 9.98 -6.60 0.10
CA LEU A 38 10.12 -5.97 -1.21
C LEU A 38 9.70 -4.50 -1.20
N GLN A 39 8.85 -4.10 -0.24
CA GLN A 39 8.15 -2.81 -0.19
C GLN A 39 7.26 -2.65 -1.42
N TYR A 40 6.53 -3.71 -1.74
CA TYR A 40 5.60 -3.77 -2.87
C TYR A 40 4.27 -3.16 -2.44
N LEU A 41 3.92 -1.99 -2.97
CA LEU A 41 2.75 -1.23 -2.55
C LEU A 41 1.44 -1.87 -3.02
N CYS A 42 0.44 -1.85 -2.15
CA CYS A 42 -0.93 -2.23 -2.43
C CYS A 42 -1.74 -0.99 -2.81
N LEU A 43 -1.77 -0.66 -4.11
CA LEU A 43 -2.43 0.54 -4.64
C LEU A 43 -3.81 0.29 -5.26
N TYR A 44 -4.18 -0.97 -5.49
CA TYR A 44 -5.44 -1.35 -6.14
C TYR A 44 -5.74 -2.81 -5.81
N TYR A 45 -7.00 -3.27 -5.87
CA TYR A 45 -7.31 -4.68 -5.60
C TYR A 45 -6.68 -5.68 -6.58
N PRO A 46 -6.14 -6.83 -6.08
CA PRO A 46 -5.59 -7.88 -6.92
C PRO A 46 -6.59 -8.53 -7.88
N ASP A 47 -7.90 -8.40 -7.63
CA ASP A 47 -8.97 -8.96 -8.47
C ASP A 47 -9.20 -8.15 -9.76
N GLY A 48 -8.65 -6.94 -9.86
CA GLY A 48 -8.78 -6.08 -11.04
C GLY A 48 -10.06 -5.25 -11.09
N THR A 49 -10.77 -5.11 -9.96
CA THR A 49 -11.97 -4.27 -9.87
C THR A 49 -11.66 -2.77 -9.95
N GLU A 50 -10.55 -2.32 -9.38
CA GLU A 50 -10.16 -0.89 -9.35
C GLU A 50 -9.29 -0.46 -10.52
N TRP A 51 -8.48 -1.37 -11.07
CA TRP A 51 -7.57 -1.06 -12.17
C TRP A 51 -7.61 -2.13 -13.25
N ASN A 52 -7.68 -1.70 -14.51
CA ASN A 52 -7.57 -2.57 -15.67
C ASN A 52 -6.64 -1.97 -16.75
N LYS A 53 -6.27 -2.80 -17.74
CA LYS A 53 -5.25 -2.48 -18.75
C LYS A 53 -5.59 -1.30 -19.68
N SER A 54 -6.85 -0.88 -19.77
CA SER A 54 -7.22 0.29 -20.59
C SER A 54 -6.95 1.61 -19.87
N MET A 55 -6.67 1.58 -18.56
CA MET A 55 -6.45 2.78 -17.77
C MET A 55 -5.00 3.26 -17.88
N LEU A 56 -4.82 4.56 -18.06
CA LEU A 56 -3.49 5.17 -18.14
C LEU A 56 -2.80 5.13 -16.78
N ILE A 57 -1.59 4.58 -16.75
CA ILE A 57 -0.71 4.59 -15.57
C ILE A 57 -0.48 6.02 -15.05
N ALA A 58 -0.36 6.98 -15.96
CA ALA A 58 -0.13 8.38 -15.64
C ALA A 58 -1.27 9.04 -14.84
N THR A 59 -2.52 8.56 -15.00
CA THR A 59 -3.70 9.13 -14.34
C THR A 59 -4.27 8.23 -13.24
N THR A 60 -3.63 7.09 -12.96
CA THR A 60 -4.08 6.13 -11.94
C THR A 60 -2.93 5.77 -11.01
N ILE A 61 -2.04 4.89 -11.45
CA ILE A 61 -0.96 4.31 -10.65
C ILE A 61 0.03 5.36 -10.14
N ILE A 62 0.42 6.34 -10.98
CA ILE A 62 1.37 7.38 -10.55
C ILE A 62 0.75 8.26 -9.47
N PRO A 63 -0.46 8.83 -9.64
CA PRO A 63 -1.18 9.53 -8.58
C PRO A 63 -1.37 8.68 -7.31
N TRP A 64 -1.84 7.44 -7.41
CA TRP A 64 -2.07 6.59 -6.22
C TRP A 64 -0.78 6.26 -5.48
N ALA A 65 0.33 6.07 -6.20
CA ALA A 65 1.63 5.87 -5.57
C ALA A 65 2.10 7.13 -4.83
N TYR A 66 1.82 8.32 -5.38
CA TYR A 66 2.12 9.59 -4.73
C TYR A 66 1.25 9.79 -3.47
N GLU A 67 -0.05 9.50 -3.54
CA GLU A 67 -0.96 9.54 -2.39
C GLU A 67 -0.48 8.59 -1.28
N TRP A 68 -0.10 7.36 -1.64
CA TRP A 68 0.45 6.41 -0.66
C TRP A 68 1.70 6.98 0.03
N LEU A 69 2.63 7.60 -0.72
CA LEU A 69 3.83 8.21 -0.16
C LEU A 69 3.48 9.40 0.76
N TYR A 70 2.52 10.23 0.37
CA TYR A 70 2.03 11.33 1.20
C TYR A 70 1.46 10.83 2.53
N HIS A 71 0.59 9.81 2.49
CA HIS A 71 0.02 9.22 3.71
C HIS A 71 1.06 8.44 4.54
N TYR A 72 2.08 7.87 3.90
CA TYR A 72 3.21 7.25 4.58
C TYR A 72 3.98 8.25 5.44
N GLU A 73 4.28 9.44 4.93
CA GLU A 73 5.01 10.47 5.71
C GLU A 73 4.19 10.94 6.92
N ILE A 74 2.87 11.10 6.76
CA ILE A 74 1.97 11.42 7.88
C ILE A 74 1.99 10.28 8.89
N TRP A 75 1.76 9.05 8.44
CA TRP A 75 1.74 7.86 9.29
C TRP A 75 3.06 7.66 10.04
N LEU A 76 4.19 7.91 9.39
CA LEU A 76 5.51 7.82 10.03
C LEU A 76 5.64 8.79 11.20
N GLY A 77 5.06 9.99 11.08
CA GLY A 77 5.08 11.02 12.12
C GLY A 77 4.02 10.85 13.21
N THR A 78 2.84 10.31 12.88
CA THR A 78 1.68 10.28 13.79
C THR A 78 1.30 8.89 14.29
N GLY A 79 1.73 7.83 13.61
CA GLY A 79 1.21 6.47 13.79
C GLY A 79 -0.18 6.23 13.20
N GLU A 80 -0.86 7.27 12.69
CA GLU A 80 -2.21 7.17 12.13
C GLU A 80 -2.16 7.11 10.61
N TRP A 81 -2.72 6.04 10.04
CA TRP A 81 -2.87 5.93 8.59
C TRP A 81 -4.08 6.72 8.12
N THR A 82 -3.84 7.74 7.30
CA THR A 82 -4.87 8.65 6.77
C THR A 82 -5.24 8.38 5.32
N GLY A 83 -4.65 7.35 4.71
CA GLY A 83 -4.94 6.95 3.32
C GLY A 83 -6.18 6.08 3.21
N GLY A 84 -6.69 5.96 1.98
CA GLY A 84 -7.79 5.04 1.67
C GLY A 84 -7.39 3.56 1.68
N GLY A 85 -8.28 2.74 1.12
CA GLY A 85 -8.09 1.29 0.99
C GLY A 85 -8.69 0.48 2.16
N VAL A 86 -9.03 -0.77 1.88
CA VAL A 86 -9.59 -1.67 2.89
C VAL A 86 -8.46 -2.31 3.69
N HIS A 87 -8.40 -1.97 4.98
CA HIS A 87 -7.55 -2.68 5.91
C HIS A 87 -8.23 -3.98 6.34
N PRO A 88 -7.52 -5.13 6.33
CA PRO A 88 -8.05 -6.32 6.98
C PRO A 88 -8.28 -5.99 8.46
N ILE A 89 -9.53 -6.13 8.90
CA ILE A 89 -9.95 -5.86 10.27
C ILE A 89 -9.06 -6.73 11.17
N LYS A 90 -8.29 -6.11 12.09
CA LYS A 90 -7.63 -6.86 13.18
C LYS A 90 -8.77 -7.54 13.93
N ASN A 91 -8.89 -8.86 13.82
CA ASN A 91 -9.91 -9.64 14.53
C ASN A 91 -9.96 -9.15 15.98
N ARG A 92 -11.08 -8.54 16.40
CA ARG A 92 -11.34 -8.36 17.84
C ARG A 92 -11.25 -9.74 18.49
N PRO A 93 -10.70 -9.85 19.72
CA PRO A 93 -10.79 -11.10 20.46
C PRO A 93 -12.26 -11.55 20.47
N LYS A 94 -12.52 -12.79 20.08
CA LYS A 94 -13.83 -13.39 20.31
C LYS A 94 -14.08 -13.32 21.81
N VAL A 95 -15.07 -12.53 22.22
CA VAL A 95 -15.60 -12.63 23.58
C VAL A 95 -16.10 -14.07 23.71
N SER A 96 -15.46 -14.85 24.58
CA SER A 96 -15.95 -16.16 24.96
C SER A 96 -17.19 -15.94 25.81
N ASP A 97 -18.36 -16.23 25.26
CA ASP A 97 -19.57 -16.35 26.08
C ASP A 97 -19.35 -17.47 27.11
N LYS A 98 -19.61 -17.14 28.37
CA LYS A 98 -19.55 -18.04 29.54
C LYS A 98 -20.59 -19.13 29.45
#